data_AF-A0AAD9WZ40-F1
#
_entry.id   AF-A0AAD9WZ40-F1
#
_cell.length_a   1.000
_cell.length_b   1.000
_cell.length_c   1.000
_cell.angle_alpha   90.00
_cell.angle_beta   90.00
_cell.angle_gamma   90.00
#
_symmetry.space_group_name_H-M   'P 1'
#
loop_
_entity.id
_entity.type
_entity.pdbx_description
1 polymer ?
#
loop_
_entity_poly.entity_id
_entity_poly.type
_entity_poly.pdbx_seq_one_letter_code
_entity_poly.pdbx_strand_id
1 'polypeptide(L)'
;MESTSTQTIDSDESVRYLQVAGYDEHEFTHDDLSKDIDLCTSEVDKILEESFESLPEIGDDAAEPYIGMEFKSRDDAREFYAAYGRRTGFTVRIHHNRRSRINNMVIGQDFVCSKEGFREKKYIYRKDRVLPPPPVTREGCSAMLRLALRDGDKWVVTKFIKEHNHELMSPSKVPWRGSTKNLVSEDEKDQRIRELTIELNNERQRSKRQCAAYQEQLRMVLNFVEEHTDHLSDRVQDIVKNIRELEDEQQLEDSDDGYV
;
A
#
# COMPACT_ATOMS: atom_id res chain seq x y z
N MET A 1 76.05 -7.24 15.16
CA MET A 1 74.98 -8.24 14.99
C MET A 1 73.70 -7.43 14.83
N GLU A 2 73.37 -7.02 13.61
CA GLU A 2 72.65 -7.85 12.62
C GLU A 2 71.25 -8.17 13.18
N SER A 3 70.12 -7.88 12.53
CA SER A 3 69.88 -7.42 11.17
C SER A 3 68.46 -6.88 11.07
N THR A 4 68.33 -5.78 10.34
CA THR A 4 67.31 -5.46 9.32
C THR A 4 66.11 -6.41 9.16
N SER A 5 64.91 -5.84 9.05
CA SER A 5 64.06 -6.12 7.87
C SER A 5 63.06 -4.98 7.61
N THR A 6 63.45 -4.14 6.66
CA THR A 6 62.63 -3.24 5.85
C THR A 6 61.79 -4.02 4.83
N GLN A 7 60.58 -3.53 4.55
CA GLN A 7 59.83 -3.63 3.28
C GLN A 7 58.61 -2.70 3.48
N THR A 8 58.47 -1.46 2.98
CA THR A 8 58.71 -0.75 1.71
C THR A 8 57.81 -1.18 0.54
N ILE A 9 57.00 -0.20 0.07
CA ILE A 9 56.63 0.12 -1.35
C ILE A 9 55.49 -0.76 -1.93
N ASP A 10 54.46 -0.30 -2.68
CA ASP A 10 54.19 0.86 -3.56
C ASP A 10 52.66 1.07 -3.67
N SER A 11 52.11 2.29 -3.68
CA SER A 11 51.73 3.12 -4.85
C SER A 11 50.47 2.71 -5.63
N ASP A 12 49.47 3.61 -5.67
CA ASP A 12 49.00 4.37 -6.85
C ASP A 12 47.64 5.01 -6.52
N GLU A 13 47.55 6.32 -6.31
CA GLU A 13 47.17 7.32 -7.33
C GLU A 13 45.77 7.08 -7.94
N SER A 14 44.76 7.85 -7.50
CA SER A 14 43.83 8.51 -8.42
C SER A 14 42.91 9.49 -7.68
N VAL A 15 43.27 10.76 -7.77
CA VAL A 15 42.43 11.93 -7.54
C VAL A 15 41.32 11.95 -8.60
N ARG A 16 40.02 11.97 -8.23
CA ARG A 16 38.96 12.54 -9.08
C ARG A 16 37.84 13.20 -8.27
N TYR A 17 38.03 14.51 -8.09
CA TYR A 17 37.07 15.58 -8.37
C TYR A 17 35.57 15.26 -8.27
N LEU A 18 34.91 15.93 -7.32
CA LEU A 18 33.52 16.32 -7.43
C LEU A 18 33.38 17.21 -8.68
N GLN A 19 32.74 16.68 -9.73
CA GLN A 19 32.25 17.49 -10.84
C GLN A 19 30.77 17.79 -10.57
N VAL A 20 30.52 18.94 -9.97
CA VAL A 20 29.26 19.66 -10.13
C VAL A 20 29.31 20.28 -11.53
N ALA A 21 28.40 19.85 -12.39
CA ALA A 21 28.01 20.53 -13.63
C ALA A 21 26.47 20.48 -13.60
N GLY A 22 25.73 21.57 -13.58
CA GLY A 22 25.78 22.70 -14.49
C GLY A 22 24.31 22.98 -14.77
N TYR A 23 23.83 24.11 -14.27
CA TYR A 23 22.50 24.66 -14.50
C TYR A 23 22.33 24.89 -16.01
N ASP A 24 21.29 24.30 -16.57
CA ASP A 24 20.78 24.67 -17.90
C ASP A 24 19.36 25.18 -17.71
N GLU A 25 19.21 26.50 -17.86
CA GLU A 25 17.93 27.16 -18.02
C GLU A 25 17.36 26.74 -19.38
N HIS A 26 16.26 26.01 -19.37
CA HIS A 26 15.37 26.02 -20.52
C HIS A 26 13.92 26.19 -20.06
N GLU A 27 13.50 27.45 -20.11
CA GLU A 27 12.13 27.89 -20.21
C GLU A 27 11.49 27.20 -21.44
N PHE A 28 10.38 26.47 -21.23
CA PHE A 28 9.50 26.05 -22.32
C PHE A 28 8.04 26.02 -21.84
N THR A 29 7.37 27.12 -22.14
CA THR A 29 5.97 27.28 -22.57
C THR A 29 4.89 26.39 -21.95
N HIS A 30 3.96 27.10 -21.30
CA HIS A 30 2.56 26.73 -21.12
C HIS A 30 1.97 26.11 -22.40
N ASP A 31 1.62 24.83 -22.39
CA ASP A 31 0.62 24.31 -23.31
C ASP A 31 -0.17 23.13 -22.72
N ASP A 32 -1.40 23.13 -23.21
CA ASP A 32 -2.63 22.45 -22.83
C ASP A 32 -2.58 20.93 -23.01
N LEU A 33 -2.78 20.17 -21.93
CA LEU A 33 -3.34 18.82 -22.02
C LEU A 33 -4.43 18.67 -20.96
N SER A 34 -5.41 19.57 -21.06
CA SER A 34 -6.72 19.44 -20.44
C SER A 34 -7.79 19.40 -21.54
N LYS A 35 -7.80 18.33 -22.33
CA LYS A 35 -8.96 17.78 -23.05
C LYS A 35 -8.53 16.45 -23.65
N ASP A 36 -9.21 15.38 -23.22
CA ASP A 36 -9.68 14.28 -24.07
C ASP A 36 -10.19 13.16 -23.18
N ILE A 37 -11.36 13.38 -22.58
CA ILE A 37 -12.37 12.33 -22.44
C ILE A 37 -13.73 13.01 -22.26
N ASP A 38 -14.27 13.47 -23.38
CA ASP A 38 -15.70 13.75 -23.46
C ASP A 38 -16.19 13.40 -24.88
N LEU A 39 -16.58 12.13 -25.05
CA LEU A 39 -17.62 11.74 -26.00
C LEU A 39 -18.17 10.37 -25.61
N CYS A 40 -19.25 10.37 -24.83
CA CYS A 40 -20.45 9.53 -24.99
C CYS A 40 -21.41 9.75 -23.81
N THR A 41 -21.83 11.00 -23.57
CA THR A 41 -23.08 11.30 -22.87
C THR A 41 -24.23 11.22 -23.87
N SER A 42 -24.80 10.03 -24.07
CA SER A 42 -26.17 9.91 -24.59
C SER A 42 -26.77 8.50 -24.48
N GLU A 43 -26.64 7.75 -23.39
CA GLU A 43 -27.51 6.54 -23.25
C GLU A 43 -27.62 5.91 -21.84
N VAL A 44 -27.54 6.67 -20.74
CA VAL A 44 -27.66 6.07 -19.37
C VAL A 44 -28.75 6.66 -18.47
N ASP A 45 -29.67 7.45 -19.02
CA ASP A 45 -30.87 7.91 -18.30
C ASP A 45 -32.11 7.02 -18.54
N LYS A 46 -31.93 5.70 -18.74
CA LYS A 46 -33.04 4.74 -18.91
C LYS A 46 -32.90 3.38 -18.22
N ILE A 47 -32.06 3.22 -17.19
CA ILE A 47 -32.00 1.94 -16.43
C ILE A 47 -31.87 2.15 -14.92
N LEU A 48 -32.55 3.16 -14.35
CA LEU A 48 -32.63 3.32 -12.88
C LEU A 48 -34.06 3.47 -12.36
N GLU A 49 -35.03 2.88 -13.05
CA GLU A 49 -36.41 2.85 -12.55
C GLU A 49 -37.19 1.62 -13.06
N GLU A 50 -36.55 0.45 -13.08
CA GLU A 50 -37.25 -0.81 -13.44
C GLU A 50 -36.66 -2.06 -12.77
N SER A 51 -36.35 -1.98 -11.47
CA SER A 51 -36.09 -3.20 -10.67
C SER A 51 -36.63 -3.12 -9.25
N PHE A 52 -37.81 -2.53 -9.11
CA PHE A 52 -38.72 -2.81 -8.00
C PHE A 52 -39.93 -3.58 -8.57
N GLU A 53 -40.27 -4.68 -7.90
CA GLU A 53 -41.39 -5.58 -8.22
C GLU A 53 -41.30 -6.39 -9.52
N SER A 54 -40.42 -7.39 -9.50
CA SER A 54 -40.83 -8.79 -9.71
C SER A 54 -39.63 -9.69 -9.41
N LEU A 55 -39.49 -10.09 -8.15
CA LEU A 55 -38.90 -11.40 -7.90
C LEU A 55 -39.74 -12.37 -8.73
N PRO A 56 -39.15 -13.21 -9.60
CA PRO A 56 -39.89 -14.38 -10.02
C PRO A 56 -40.31 -15.05 -8.72
N GLU A 57 -41.61 -15.27 -8.57
CA GLU A 57 -42.10 -16.37 -7.77
C GLU A 57 -41.46 -17.62 -8.38
N ILE A 58 -40.20 -17.88 -7.99
CA ILE A 58 -39.58 -19.18 -8.13
C ILE A 58 -40.38 -19.99 -7.14
N GLY A 59 -41.44 -20.60 -7.67
CA GLY A 59 -42.32 -21.48 -6.92
C GLY A 59 -41.48 -22.39 -6.06
N ASP A 60 -41.85 -22.46 -4.78
CA ASP A 60 -41.55 -23.37 -3.65
C ASP A 60 -40.50 -24.52 -3.79
N ASP A 61 -39.55 -24.43 -4.70
CA ASP A 61 -38.60 -25.48 -5.08
C ASP A 61 -37.22 -24.88 -5.35
N ALA A 62 -36.83 -23.89 -4.55
CA ALA A 62 -35.43 -23.49 -4.55
C ALA A 62 -34.61 -24.62 -3.89
N ALA A 63 -33.97 -25.41 -4.74
CA ALA A 63 -33.26 -26.64 -4.39
C ALA A 63 -32.34 -26.51 -3.17
N GLU A 64 -32.29 -27.58 -2.36
CA GLU A 64 -31.30 -27.73 -1.30
C GLU A 64 -29.90 -27.93 -1.92
N PRO A 65 -28.84 -27.25 -1.41
CA PRO A 65 -27.50 -27.49 -1.89
C PRO A 65 -27.12 -28.97 -1.73
N TYR A 66 -26.60 -29.59 -2.79
CA TYR A 66 -26.13 -30.96 -2.75
C TYR A 66 -24.69 -31.08 -3.27
N ILE A 67 -24.02 -32.16 -2.89
CA ILE A 67 -22.64 -32.44 -3.31
C ILE A 67 -22.65 -32.80 -4.80
N GLY A 68 -21.78 -32.16 -5.58
CA GLY A 68 -21.71 -32.32 -7.04
C GLY A 68 -22.45 -31.26 -7.84
N MET A 69 -23.20 -30.35 -7.19
CA MET A 69 -23.80 -29.20 -7.87
C MET A 69 -22.72 -28.30 -8.47
N GLU A 70 -22.91 -27.88 -9.73
CA GLU A 70 -21.97 -27.09 -10.51
C GLU A 70 -22.44 -25.64 -10.66
N PHE A 71 -21.49 -24.71 -10.65
CA PHE A 71 -21.72 -23.28 -10.86
C PHE A 71 -20.73 -22.72 -11.87
N LYS A 72 -21.17 -21.71 -12.62
CA LYS A 72 -20.32 -21.00 -13.60
C LYS A 72 -19.31 -20.10 -12.91
N SER A 73 -19.66 -19.55 -11.75
CA SER A 73 -18.78 -18.64 -11.00
C SER A 73 -18.87 -18.89 -9.50
N ARG A 74 -17.85 -18.43 -8.78
CA ARG A 74 -17.86 -18.43 -7.31
C ARG A 74 -18.97 -17.53 -6.74
N ASP A 75 -19.28 -16.42 -7.42
CA ASP A 75 -20.28 -15.47 -6.94
C ASP A 75 -21.71 -15.97 -7.15
N ASP A 76 -21.96 -16.71 -8.22
CA ASP A 76 -23.21 -17.43 -8.46
C ASP A 76 -23.47 -18.45 -7.34
N ALA A 77 -22.47 -19.27 -7.03
CA ALA A 77 -22.53 -20.20 -5.91
C ALA A 77 -22.73 -19.52 -4.54
N ARG A 78 -22.13 -18.33 -4.35
CA ARG A 78 -22.31 -17.51 -3.14
C ARG A 78 -23.75 -17.03 -3.03
N GLU A 79 -24.33 -16.55 -4.12
CA GLU A 79 -25.69 -16.04 -4.16
C GLU A 79 -26.71 -17.15 -3.92
N PHE A 80 -26.53 -18.31 -4.56
CA PHE A 80 -27.31 -19.50 -4.31
C PHE A 80 -27.30 -19.89 -2.82
N TYR A 81 -26.11 -19.99 -2.22
CA TYR A 81 -26.01 -20.38 -0.81
C TYR A 81 -26.51 -19.29 0.14
N ALA A 82 -26.39 -18.01 -0.24
CA ALA A 82 -26.97 -16.90 0.51
C ALA A 82 -28.50 -16.93 0.48
N ALA A 83 -29.11 -17.23 -0.67
CA ALA A 83 -30.56 -17.41 -0.81
C ALA A 83 -31.05 -18.62 0.01
N TYR A 84 -30.33 -19.74 -0.04
CA TYR A 84 -30.58 -20.89 0.84
C TYR A 84 -30.50 -20.51 2.31
N GLY A 85 -29.44 -19.80 2.72
CA GLY A 85 -29.27 -19.33 4.09
C GLY A 85 -30.42 -18.44 4.55
N ARG A 86 -30.88 -17.49 3.72
CA ARG A 86 -32.02 -16.63 4.03
C ARG A 86 -33.30 -17.43 4.29
N ARG A 87 -33.60 -18.41 3.43
CA ARG A 87 -34.78 -19.29 3.59
C ARG A 87 -34.68 -20.21 4.79
N THR A 88 -33.48 -20.67 5.11
CA THR A 88 -33.24 -21.57 6.25
C THR A 88 -33.12 -20.81 7.57
N GLY A 89 -32.85 -19.49 7.54
CA GLY A 89 -32.79 -18.65 8.74
C GLY A 89 -31.39 -18.29 9.23
N PHE A 90 -30.37 -18.33 8.38
CA PHE A 90 -29.00 -17.94 8.74
C PHE A 90 -28.34 -17.05 7.68
N THR A 91 -27.33 -16.30 8.10
CA THR A 91 -26.55 -15.46 7.20
C THR A 91 -25.24 -16.15 6.83
N VAL A 92 -24.90 -16.13 5.53
CA VAL A 92 -23.65 -16.69 5.03
C VAL A 92 -22.47 -15.72 5.23
N ARG A 93 -21.28 -16.27 5.46
CA ARG A 93 -19.99 -15.57 5.51
C ARG A 93 -18.99 -16.27 4.59
N ILE A 94 -18.14 -15.49 3.95
CA ILE A 94 -16.98 -15.98 3.20
C ILE A 94 -15.88 -16.35 4.22
N HIS A 95 -15.43 -17.60 4.20
CA HIS A 95 -14.38 -18.07 5.10
C HIS A 95 -13.02 -18.12 4.40
N HIS A 96 -12.55 -19.30 4.02
CA HIS A 96 -11.21 -19.52 3.49
C HIS A 96 -11.22 -19.75 1.98
N ASN A 97 -10.28 -19.12 1.28
CA ASN A 97 -9.94 -19.38 -0.10
C ASN A 97 -8.77 -20.38 -0.19
N ARG A 98 -8.97 -21.50 -0.89
CA ARG A 98 -7.88 -22.41 -1.23
C ARG A 98 -7.22 -21.94 -2.52
N ARG A 99 -5.90 -21.88 -2.54
CA ARG A 99 -5.10 -21.50 -3.72
C ARG A 99 -4.24 -22.65 -4.20
N SER A 100 -4.04 -22.75 -5.50
CA SER A 100 -3.12 -23.70 -6.12
C SER A 100 -1.69 -23.40 -5.68
N ARG A 101 -0.91 -24.44 -5.39
CA ARG A 101 0.51 -24.29 -5.04
C ARG A 101 1.39 -23.97 -6.24
N ILE A 102 0.91 -24.24 -7.45
CA ILE A 102 1.68 -24.07 -8.70
C ILE A 102 1.48 -22.65 -9.23
N ASN A 103 0.22 -22.24 -9.45
CA ASN A 103 -0.10 -20.97 -10.11
C ASN A 103 -0.70 -19.91 -9.16
N ASN A 104 -0.81 -20.19 -7.86
CA ASN A 104 -1.44 -19.31 -6.86
C ASN A 104 -2.90 -18.89 -7.15
N MET A 105 -3.55 -19.49 -8.16
CA MET A 105 -4.95 -19.26 -8.52
C MET A 105 -5.89 -19.80 -7.44
N VAL A 106 -7.05 -19.16 -7.25
CA VAL A 106 -8.06 -19.63 -6.30
C VAL A 106 -8.75 -20.86 -6.87
N ILE A 107 -8.54 -22.02 -6.24
CA ILE A 107 -9.09 -23.32 -6.64
C ILE A 107 -10.21 -23.81 -5.72
N GLY A 108 -10.51 -23.07 -4.65
CA GLY A 108 -11.55 -23.46 -3.71
C GLY A 108 -12.02 -22.32 -2.83
N GLN A 109 -13.26 -22.41 -2.38
CA GLN A 109 -13.87 -21.43 -1.49
C GLN A 109 -14.77 -22.13 -0.47
N ASP A 110 -14.63 -21.75 0.80
CA ASP A 110 -15.52 -22.18 1.86
C ASP A 110 -16.50 -21.04 2.21
N PHE A 111 -17.80 -21.36 2.23
CA PHE A 111 -18.87 -20.52 2.76
C PHE A 111 -19.40 -21.14 4.05
N VAL A 112 -19.62 -20.31 5.05
CA VAL A 112 -19.95 -20.76 6.41
C VAL A 112 -21.09 -19.94 7.00
N CYS A 113 -21.73 -20.47 8.04
CA CYS A 113 -22.68 -19.68 8.82
C CYS A 113 -22.00 -18.46 9.49
N SER A 114 -22.74 -17.39 9.73
CA SER A 114 -22.27 -16.22 10.48
C SER A 114 -21.79 -16.57 11.89
N LYS A 115 -22.40 -17.58 12.52
CA LYS A 115 -22.07 -18.08 13.84
C LYS A 115 -21.00 -19.17 13.86
N GLU A 116 -20.33 -19.42 12.74
CA GLU A 116 -19.32 -20.49 12.60
C GLU A 116 -18.05 -20.25 13.42
N GLY A 117 -17.57 -21.35 14.01
CA GLY A 117 -16.34 -21.39 14.81
C GLY A 117 -16.42 -20.60 16.11
N PHE A 118 -15.27 -20.39 16.74
CA PHE A 118 -15.14 -19.53 17.92
C PHE A 118 -14.19 -18.37 17.62
N ARG A 119 -14.43 -17.21 18.23
CA ARG A 119 -13.53 -16.08 18.10
C ARG A 119 -12.26 -16.36 18.93
N GLU A 120 -11.10 -16.30 18.30
CA GLU A 120 -9.85 -16.51 19.04
C GLU A 120 -9.64 -15.44 20.12
N LYS A 121 -9.07 -15.85 21.26
CA LYS A 121 -8.83 -15.00 22.44
C LYS A 121 -8.01 -13.75 22.11
N LYS A 122 -7.06 -13.82 21.16
CA LYS A 122 -6.26 -12.68 20.69
C LYS A 122 -7.10 -11.53 20.11
N TYR A 123 -8.28 -11.84 19.56
CA TYR A 123 -9.21 -10.83 19.03
C TYR A 123 -10.22 -10.34 20.07
N ILE A 124 -10.24 -10.91 21.27
CA ILE A 124 -11.11 -10.48 22.37
C ILE A 124 -10.33 -9.52 23.28
N TYR A 125 -9.09 -9.88 23.62
CA TYR A 125 -8.26 -9.16 24.61
C TYR A 125 -7.19 -8.24 24.00
N ARG A 126 -7.47 -7.64 22.84
CA ARG A 126 -6.53 -6.69 22.22
C ARG A 126 -6.52 -5.39 23.03
N LYS A 127 -5.38 -5.08 23.66
CA LYS A 127 -5.19 -3.91 24.54
C LYS A 127 -5.03 -2.58 23.79
N ASP A 128 -4.75 -2.64 22.49
CA ASP A 128 -4.48 -1.53 21.57
C ASP A 128 -5.75 -0.94 20.91
N ARG A 129 -6.95 -1.29 21.39
CA ARG A 129 -8.19 -0.85 20.76
C ARG A 129 -8.63 0.53 21.23
N VAL A 130 -8.93 1.40 20.26
CA VAL A 130 -9.59 2.69 20.48
C VAL A 130 -11.10 2.52 20.73
N LEU A 131 -11.70 1.48 20.15
CA LEU A 131 -13.15 1.19 20.26
C LEU A 131 -13.43 -0.15 20.94
N PRO A 132 -14.56 -0.29 21.65
CA PRO A 132 -14.94 -1.54 22.29
C PRO A 132 -15.05 -2.69 21.28
N PRO A 133 -14.73 -3.93 21.69
CA PRO A 133 -14.81 -5.08 20.80
C PRO A 133 -16.26 -5.33 20.36
N PRO A 134 -16.51 -5.63 19.06
CA PRO A 134 -17.83 -6.03 18.61
C PRO A 134 -18.32 -7.26 19.38
N PRO A 135 -19.64 -7.39 19.61
CA PRO A 135 -20.22 -8.53 20.32
C PRO A 135 -19.79 -9.85 19.69
N VAL A 136 -19.61 -10.88 20.53
CA VAL A 136 -19.23 -12.21 20.08
C VAL A 136 -20.47 -12.87 19.48
N THR A 137 -20.47 -13.06 18.17
CA THR A 137 -21.58 -13.67 17.42
C THR A 137 -21.31 -15.10 16.98
N ARG A 138 -20.12 -15.65 17.31
CA ARG A 138 -19.66 -16.97 16.89
C ARG A 138 -19.89 -17.99 18.00
N GLU A 139 -20.73 -18.98 17.74
CA GLU A 139 -21.23 -19.99 18.69
C GLU A 139 -20.71 -21.40 18.37
N GLY A 140 -19.76 -21.55 17.44
CA GLY A 140 -19.19 -22.84 17.07
C GLY A 140 -19.94 -23.57 15.96
N CYS A 141 -20.77 -22.88 15.17
CA CYS A 141 -21.57 -23.51 14.14
C CYS A 141 -20.73 -24.25 13.10
N SER A 142 -21.14 -25.46 12.73
CA SER A 142 -20.47 -26.33 11.75
C SER A 142 -21.02 -26.22 10.34
N ALA A 143 -22.16 -25.53 10.14
CA ALA A 143 -22.82 -25.40 8.85
C ALA A 143 -21.91 -24.72 7.82
N MET A 144 -21.65 -25.42 6.72
CA MET A 144 -20.72 -24.98 5.69
C MET A 144 -21.04 -25.54 4.30
N LEU A 145 -20.68 -24.78 3.28
CA LEU A 145 -20.65 -25.18 1.88
C LEU A 145 -19.23 -24.99 1.35
N ARG A 146 -18.65 -26.02 0.75
CA ARG A 146 -17.30 -26.00 0.20
C ARG A 146 -17.32 -26.19 -1.30
N LEU A 147 -16.70 -25.26 -2.01
CA LEU A 147 -16.52 -25.30 -3.45
C LEU A 147 -15.09 -25.64 -3.83
N ALA A 148 -14.93 -26.36 -4.93
CA ALA A 148 -13.66 -26.58 -5.60
C ALA A 148 -13.81 -26.31 -7.10
N LEU A 149 -12.79 -25.70 -7.70
CA LEU A 149 -12.69 -25.52 -9.14
C LEU A 149 -12.27 -26.85 -9.78
N ARG A 150 -13.09 -27.35 -10.70
CA ARG A 150 -12.84 -28.53 -11.52
C ARG A 150 -12.59 -28.09 -12.96
N ASP A 151 -11.63 -28.75 -13.60
CA ASP A 151 -11.31 -28.58 -15.02
C ASP A 151 -11.02 -27.14 -15.47
N GLY A 152 -10.64 -26.27 -14.54
CA GLY A 152 -10.32 -24.86 -14.80
C GLY A 152 -11.51 -23.91 -14.86
N ASP A 153 -12.72 -24.41 -15.14
CA ASP A 153 -13.85 -23.55 -15.49
C ASP A 153 -15.08 -23.71 -14.57
N LYS A 154 -15.24 -24.86 -13.91
CA LYS A 154 -16.48 -25.18 -13.20
C LYS A 154 -16.29 -25.22 -11.69
N TRP A 155 -17.15 -24.52 -10.96
CA TRP A 155 -17.16 -24.56 -9.50
C TRP A 155 -18.11 -25.63 -9.00
N VAL A 156 -17.58 -26.65 -8.31
CA VAL A 156 -18.37 -27.80 -7.84
C VAL A 156 -18.44 -27.83 -6.32
N VAL A 157 -19.64 -28.08 -5.79
CA VAL A 157 -19.83 -28.35 -4.35
C VAL A 157 -19.19 -29.69 -4.00
N THR A 158 -18.18 -29.66 -3.13
CA THR A 158 -17.45 -30.86 -2.68
C THR A 158 -17.81 -31.29 -1.28
N LYS A 159 -18.33 -30.38 -0.44
CA LYS A 159 -18.79 -30.69 0.90
C LYS A 159 -19.93 -29.75 1.28
N PHE A 160 -20.98 -30.32 1.86
CA PHE A 160 -22.10 -29.59 2.41
C PHE A 160 -22.41 -30.13 3.81
N ILE A 161 -22.46 -29.24 4.80
CA ILE A 161 -22.92 -29.52 6.17
C ILE A 161 -24.12 -28.65 6.42
N LYS A 162 -25.28 -29.28 6.60
CA LYS A 162 -26.57 -28.63 6.91
C LYS A 162 -26.73 -28.33 8.41
N GLU A 163 -26.10 -29.13 9.26
CA GLU A 163 -26.33 -29.08 10.70
C GLU A 163 -25.87 -27.76 11.33
N HIS A 164 -26.79 -27.13 12.07
CA HIS A 164 -26.56 -25.94 12.88
C HIS A 164 -26.60 -26.31 14.36
N ASN A 165 -25.72 -25.70 15.16
CA ASN A 165 -25.68 -25.89 16.61
C ASN A 165 -26.39 -24.76 17.38
N HIS A 166 -27.17 -23.94 16.68
CA HIS A 166 -27.88 -22.79 17.22
C HIS A 166 -29.25 -22.66 16.59
N GLU A 167 -30.15 -21.97 17.28
CA GLU A 167 -31.47 -21.64 16.74
C GLU A 167 -31.34 -20.75 15.49
N LEU A 168 -32.12 -21.08 14.48
CA LEU A 168 -32.18 -20.35 13.22
C LEU A 168 -33.21 -19.23 13.32
N MET A 169 -32.92 -18.10 12.67
CA MET A 169 -33.86 -16.98 12.63
C MET A 169 -35.04 -17.31 11.74
N SER A 170 -36.19 -16.66 11.94
CA SER A 170 -37.23 -16.71 10.92
C SER A 170 -36.71 -16.08 9.61
N PRO A 171 -37.07 -16.59 8.43
CA PRO A 171 -36.57 -16.09 7.14
C PRO A 171 -36.76 -14.58 6.96
N SER A 172 -37.89 -14.06 7.47
CA SER A 172 -38.24 -12.63 7.50
C SER A 172 -37.30 -11.76 8.37
N LYS A 173 -36.58 -12.36 9.31
CA LYS A 173 -35.68 -11.67 10.25
C LYS A 173 -34.20 -11.82 9.88
N VAL A 174 -33.86 -12.55 8.82
CA VAL A 174 -32.47 -12.69 8.38
C VAL A 174 -31.99 -11.34 7.83
N PRO A 175 -30.98 -10.70 8.42
CA PRO A 175 -30.54 -9.39 7.94
C PRO A 175 -29.96 -9.47 6.53
N TRP A 176 -30.36 -8.53 5.67
CA TRP A 176 -29.71 -8.31 4.38
C TRP A 176 -28.30 -7.78 4.62
N ARG A 177 -27.28 -8.60 4.34
CA ARG A 177 -25.89 -8.13 4.37
C ARG A 177 -25.71 -7.05 3.29
N GLY A 178 -25.63 -5.81 3.74
CA GLY A 178 -25.43 -4.62 2.90
C GLY A 178 -26.13 -3.39 3.45
N SER A 179 -27.30 -3.55 4.08
CA SER A 179 -28.15 -2.42 4.44
C SER A 179 -27.91 -1.89 5.86
N THR A 180 -27.56 -2.73 6.83
CA THR A 180 -27.61 -2.37 8.26
C THR A 180 -26.39 -1.58 8.79
N LYS A 181 -25.47 -1.14 7.93
CA LYS A 181 -24.32 -0.30 8.35
C LYS A 181 -24.54 1.20 8.07
N ASN A 182 -25.66 1.56 7.46
CA ASN A 182 -25.95 2.91 6.99
C ASN A 182 -26.90 3.64 7.93
N LEU A 183 -26.50 3.82 9.20
CA LEU A 183 -27.19 4.76 10.10
C LEU A 183 -26.74 6.22 9.88
N VAL A 184 -25.71 6.41 9.05
CA VAL A 184 -25.17 7.70 8.65
C VAL A 184 -25.46 7.84 7.16
N SER A 185 -26.10 8.95 6.77
CA SER A 185 -26.39 9.26 5.36
C SER A 185 -25.10 9.16 4.55
N GLU A 186 -25.19 8.69 3.31
CA GLU A 186 -24.04 8.66 2.41
C GLU A 186 -23.43 10.07 2.25
N ASP A 187 -24.27 11.10 2.24
CA ASP A 187 -23.85 12.51 2.20
C ASP A 187 -22.98 12.93 3.39
N GLU A 188 -23.28 12.44 4.59
CA GLU A 188 -22.54 12.78 5.80
C GLU A 188 -21.18 12.10 5.82
N LYS A 189 -21.09 10.87 5.26
CA LYS A 189 -19.80 10.20 5.05
C LYS A 189 -18.96 10.93 4.02
N ASP A 190 -19.56 11.35 2.92
CA ASP A 190 -18.88 12.08 1.86
C ASP A 190 -18.42 13.45 2.34
N GLN A 191 -19.23 14.13 3.15
CA GLN A 191 -18.81 15.35 3.84
C GLN A 191 -17.60 15.09 4.74
N ARG A 192 -17.65 14.02 5.55
CA ARG A 192 -16.53 13.68 6.42
C ARG A 192 -15.26 13.32 5.65
N ILE A 193 -15.38 12.65 4.51
CA ILE A 193 -14.27 12.35 3.61
C ILE A 193 -13.65 13.65 3.08
N ARG A 194 -14.48 14.59 2.61
CA ARG A 194 -13.99 15.90 2.11
C ARG A 194 -13.27 16.69 3.19
N GLU A 195 -13.85 16.76 4.39
CA GLU A 195 -13.24 17.45 5.54
C GLU A 195 -11.86 16.86 5.88
N LEU A 196 -11.78 15.54 6.04
CA LEU A 196 -10.52 14.85 6.35
C LEU A 196 -9.49 15.00 5.22
N THR A 197 -9.94 15.04 3.97
CA THR A 197 -9.06 15.26 2.81
C THR A 197 -8.43 16.65 2.84
N ILE A 198 -9.22 17.67 3.21
CA ILE A 198 -8.72 19.04 3.37
C ILE A 198 -7.73 19.11 4.54
N GLU A 199 -8.05 18.48 5.67
CA GLU A 199 -7.17 18.43 6.84
C GLU A 199 -5.82 17.78 6.52
N LEU A 200 -5.84 16.62 5.87
CA LEU A 200 -4.62 15.93 5.43
C LEU A 200 -3.79 16.75 4.43
N ASN A 201 -4.44 17.41 3.48
CA ASN A 201 -3.74 18.28 2.53
C ASN A 201 -3.10 19.49 3.22
N ASN A 202 -3.76 20.07 4.22
CA ASN A 202 -3.21 21.16 5.01
C ASN A 202 -2.01 20.72 5.84
N GLU A 203 -2.08 19.56 6.49
CA GLU A 203 -0.96 18.97 7.23
C GLU A 203 0.23 18.67 6.31
N ARG A 204 -0.03 18.05 5.15
CA ARG A 204 0.99 17.78 4.13
C ARG A 204 1.68 19.07 3.67
N GLN A 205 0.90 20.13 3.43
CA GLN A 205 1.45 21.42 3.01
C GLN A 205 2.25 22.09 4.12
N ARG A 206 1.83 21.96 5.38
CA ARG A 206 2.58 22.44 6.55
C ARG A 206 3.92 21.72 6.70
N SER A 207 3.91 20.40 6.60
CA SER A 207 5.12 19.58 6.61
C SER A 207 6.07 19.97 5.47
N LYS A 208 5.54 20.17 4.25
CA LYS A 208 6.34 20.61 3.09
C LYS A 208 7.01 21.97 3.34
N ARG A 209 6.30 22.93 3.93
CA ARG A 209 6.85 24.24 4.30
C ARG A 209 7.95 24.13 5.37
N GLN A 210 7.75 23.27 6.37
CA GLN A 210 8.77 23.01 7.39
C GLN A 210 10.02 22.39 6.78
N CYS A 211 9.88 21.38 5.92
CA CYS A 211 11.01 20.78 5.21
C CYS A 211 11.76 21.81 4.37
N ALA A 212 11.07 22.67 3.62
CA ALA A 212 11.70 23.72 2.83
C ALA A 212 12.50 24.70 3.69
N ALA A 213 11.97 25.09 4.86
CA ALA A 213 12.68 25.97 5.79
C ALA A 213 13.96 25.33 6.36
N TYR A 214 13.92 24.05 6.74
CA TYR A 214 15.10 23.34 7.21
C TYR A 214 16.13 23.12 6.10
N GLN A 215 15.67 22.82 4.87
CA GLN A 215 16.55 22.72 3.71
C GLN A 215 17.26 24.05 3.42
N GLU A 216 16.55 25.17 3.52
CA GLU A 216 17.15 26.50 3.34
C GLU A 216 18.19 26.81 4.42
N GLN A 217 17.89 26.50 5.68
CA GLN A 217 18.84 26.66 6.79
C GLN A 217 20.11 25.83 6.59
N LEU A 218 19.96 24.56 6.19
CA LEU A 218 21.09 23.68 5.89
C LEU A 218 21.91 24.21 4.72
N ARG A 219 21.26 24.70 3.66
CA ARG A 219 21.94 25.28 2.50
C ARG A 219 22.80 26.48 2.90
N MET A 220 22.28 27.39 3.72
CA MET A 220 23.06 28.54 4.21
C MET A 220 24.32 28.11 4.97
N VAL A 221 24.21 27.11 5.84
CA VAL A 221 25.37 26.61 6.62
C VAL A 221 26.38 25.93 5.71
N LEU A 222 25.93 25.13 4.75
CA LEU A 222 26.81 24.45 3.79
C LEU A 222 27.58 25.46 2.94
N ASN A 223 26.91 26.48 2.39
CA ASN A 223 27.55 27.54 1.63
C ASN A 223 28.59 28.29 2.46
N PHE A 224 28.28 28.61 3.72
CA PHE A 224 29.25 29.28 4.61
C PHE A 224 30.51 28.43 4.84
N VAL A 225 30.34 27.11 5.02
CA VAL A 225 31.48 26.18 5.19
C VAL A 225 32.29 26.09 3.90
N GLU A 226 31.63 26.05 2.75
CA GLU A 226 32.27 26.01 1.43
C GLU A 226 33.11 27.29 1.19
N GLU A 227 32.51 28.47 1.35
CA GLU A 227 33.21 29.76 1.23
C GLU A 227 34.42 29.87 2.18
N HIS A 228 34.27 29.41 3.42
CA HIS A 228 35.36 29.42 4.38
C HIS A 228 36.48 28.43 3.99
N THR A 229 36.12 27.28 3.42
CA THR A 229 37.09 26.28 2.95
C THR A 229 37.88 26.81 1.75
N ASP A 230 37.20 27.46 0.81
CA ASP A 230 37.84 28.12 -0.33
C ASP A 230 38.78 29.25 0.13
N HIS A 231 38.33 30.10 1.05
CA HIS A 231 39.17 31.16 1.60
C HIS A 231 40.44 30.63 2.30
N LEU A 232 40.33 29.54 3.06
CA LEU A 232 41.48 28.89 3.67
C LEU A 232 42.41 28.27 2.63
N SER A 233 41.85 27.64 1.58
CA SER A 233 42.61 27.08 0.47
C SER A 233 43.44 28.15 -0.24
N ASP A 234 42.83 29.29 -0.57
CA ASP A 234 43.52 30.42 -1.23
C ASP A 234 44.68 30.93 -0.36
N ARG A 235 44.44 31.13 0.95
CA ARG A 235 45.49 31.57 1.87
C ARG A 235 46.63 30.57 2.00
N VAL A 236 46.33 29.27 2.01
CA VAL A 236 47.36 28.22 2.04
C VAL A 236 48.17 28.25 0.74
N GLN A 237 47.52 28.43 -0.41
CA GLN A 237 48.20 28.55 -1.70
C GLN A 237 49.14 29.77 -1.75
N ASP A 238 48.69 30.92 -1.25
CA ASP A 238 49.53 32.13 -1.15
C ASP A 238 50.77 31.88 -0.27
N ILE A 239 50.61 31.24 0.89
CA ILE A 239 51.73 30.92 1.78
C ILE A 239 52.70 29.95 1.10
N VAL A 240 52.19 28.88 0.46
CA VAL A 240 53.03 27.91 -0.25
C VAL A 240 53.79 28.56 -1.40
N LYS A 241 53.15 29.47 -2.13
CA LYS A 241 53.79 30.24 -3.20
C LYS A 241 54.91 31.12 -2.66
N ASN A 242 54.65 31.88 -1.59
CA ASN A 242 55.67 32.72 -0.95
C ASN A 242 56.84 31.88 -0.42
N ILE A 243 56.60 30.71 0.17
CA ILE A 243 57.66 29.81 0.64
C ILE A 243 58.52 29.31 -0.54
N ARG A 244 57.90 28.90 -1.65
CA ARG A 244 58.66 28.47 -2.84
C ARG A 244 59.52 29.58 -3.42
N GLU A 245 58.99 30.81 -3.51
CA GLU A 245 59.76 31.95 -3.99
C GLU A 245 61.01 32.19 -3.11
N LEU A 246 60.87 32.07 -1.79
CA LEU A 246 61.99 32.18 -0.85
C LEU A 246 62.99 31.01 -0.94
N GLU A 247 62.51 29.78 -1.17
CA GLU A 247 63.36 28.60 -1.37
C GLU A 247 64.15 28.68 -2.69
N ASP A 248 63.55 29.22 -3.75
CA ASP A 248 64.20 29.44 -5.05
C ASP A 248 65.26 30.55 -4.97
N GLU A 249 64.99 31.63 -4.23
CA GLU A 249 65.97 32.69 -3.94
C GLU A 249 67.17 32.17 -3.14
N GLN A 250 66.94 31.33 -2.12
CA GLN A 250 68.03 30.72 -1.35
C GLN A 250 68.88 29.73 -2.16
N GLN A 251 68.27 28.95 -3.06
CA GLN A 251 69.02 28.02 -3.92
C GLN A 251 69.90 28.75 -4.95
N LEU A 252 69.51 29.95 -5.39
CA LEU A 252 70.33 30.78 -6.27
C LEU A 252 71.50 31.42 -5.53
N GLU A 253 71.33 31.83 -4.27
CA GLU A 253 72.40 32.35 -3.42
C GLU A 253 73.41 31.26 -3.02
N ASP A 254 72.94 30.05 -2.67
CA ASP A 254 73.82 28.92 -2.30
C ASP A 254 74.57 28.32 -3.51
N SER A 255 74.12 28.56 -4.74
CA SER A 255 74.79 28.09 -5.97
C SER A 255 75.94 28.99 -6.44
N ASP A 256 75.96 30.26 -6.01
CA ASP A 256 76.98 31.25 -6.40
C ASP A 256 78.21 31.23 -5.47
N ASP A 257 78.09 30.66 -4.26
CA ASP A 257 79.21 30.53 -3.28
C ASP A 257 80.06 29.25 -3.49
N GLY A 258 79.77 28.44 -4.51
CA GLY A 258 80.43 27.16 -4.81
C GLY A 258 81.69 27.23 -5.71
N TYR A 259 82.09 28.41 -6.19
CA TYR A 259 83.32 28.60 -6.96
C TYR A 259 84.37 29.40 -6.16
N VAL A 260 85.07 28.73 -5.24
CA VAL A 260 86.37 29.19 -4.70
C VAL A 260 87.36 28.03 -4.69
#